data_AF-A0A7C1ZK19-F1
#
_entry.id   AF-A0A7C1ZK19-F1
#
_cell.length_a   1.000
_cell.length_b   1.000
_cell.length_c   1.000
_cell.angle_alpha   90.00
_cell.angle_beta   90.00
_cell.angle_gamma   90.00
#
_symmetry.space_group_name_H-M   'P 1'
#
loop_
_entity.id
_entity.type
_entity.pdbx_description
1 polymer ?
#
loop_
_entity_poly.entity_id
_entity_poly.type
_entity_poly.pdbx_seq_one_letter_code
_entity_poly.pdbx_strand_id
1 'polypeptide(L)'
;MSSNEFDRTFGSDVPDLINSPSHYNSGGIECIDALEACMSEEEFQGFCRGNALKYLWRAPNKGKEEDIKKAEWYLKRYLKTFEDGSD
;
A
#
# COMPACT_ATOMS: atom_id res chain seq x y z
N MET A 1 26.56 -47.47 -13.00
CA MET A 1 26.54 -46.76 -14.30
C MET A 1 25.09 -46.79 -14.76
N SER A 2 24.28 -45.76 -14.50
CA SER A 2 24.28 -44.45 -15.15
C SER A 2 23.69 -43.43 -14.15
N SER A 3 24.52 -42.64 -13.48
CA SER A 3 24.84 -41.24 -13.82
C SER A 3 23.62 -40.32 -13.74
N ASN A 4 23.45 -39.74 -12.55
CA ASN A 4 22.77 -38.47 -12.31
C ASN A 4 23.37 -37.40 -13.23
N GLU A 5 22.58 -36.90 -14.17
CA GLU A 5 22.92 -35.70 -14.92
C GLU A 5 22.04 -34.54 -14.45
N PHE A 6 22.73 -33.58 -13.84
CA PHE A 6 22.50 -32.17 -14.11
C PHE A 6 21.36 -31.47 -13.34
N ASP A 7 21.21 -31.78 -12.06
CA ASP A 7 20.74 -30.78 -11.08
C ASP A 7 21.93 -29.88 -10.69
N ARG A 8 22.32 -28.98 -11.60
CA ARG A 8 23.27 -27.92 -11.31
C ARG A 8 22.80 -26.60 -11.92
N THR A 9 22.66 -25.66 -11.00
CA THR A 9 22.82 -24.20 -11.16
C THR A 9 21.82 -23.51 -12.07
N PHE A 10 20.74 -22.98 -11.51
CA PHE A 10 20.35 -21.57 -11.66
C PHE A 10 19.50 -21.16 -10.46
N GLY A 11 20.17 -20.75 -9.38
CA GLY A 11 19.55 -19.91 -8.37
C GLY A 11 19.21 -18.58 -9.03
N SER A 12 17.95 -18.40 -9.40
CA SER A 12 17.44 -17.13 -9.89
C SER A 12 17.15 -16.24 -8.69
N ASP A 13 18.19 -15.60 -8.16
CA ASP A 13 18.05 -14.39 -7.34
C ASP A 13 17.56 -13.26 -8.25
N VAL A 14 16.31 -13.35 -8.72
CA VAL A 14 15.61 -12.20 -9.29
C VAL A 14 15.15 -11.41 -8.08
N PRO A 15 15.71 -10.21 -7.80
CA PRO A 15 15.20 -9.39 -6.73
C PRO A 15 13.71 -9.14 -7.00
N ASP A 16 12.87 -9.45 -6.02
CA ASP A 16 11.44 -9.24 -6.09
C ASP A 16 11.14 -7.73 -6.03
N LEU A 17 11.27 -7.08 -7.19
CA LEU A 17 11.01 -5.65 -7.39
C LEU A 17 9.53 -5.29 -7.14
N ILE A 18 8.64 -6.29 -7.05
CA ILE A 18 7.20 -6.11 -6.91
C ILE A 18 6.79 -6.18 -5.43
N ASN A 19 7.33 -7.12 -4.66
CA ASN A 19 7.02 -7.26 -3.24
C ASN A 19 8.05 -6.61 -2.31
N SER A 20 9.20 -6.15 -2.82
CA SER A 20 10.22 -5.43 -2.03
C SER A 20 11.05 -4.43 -2.86
N PRO A 21 10.44 -3.39 -3.47
CA PRO A 21 11.19 -2.31 -4.07
C PRO A 21 11.98 -1.53 -3.01
N SER A 22 13.30 -1.51 -3.12
CA SER A 22 14.27 -0.85 -2.22
C SER A 22 14.17 0.69 -2.15
N HIS A 23 13.15 1.30 -2.75
CA HIS A 23 13.18 2.70 -3.18
C HIS A 23 12.11 3.62 -2.57
N TYR A 24 11.33 3.17 -1.58
CA TYR A 24 10.29 4.02 -0.96
C TYR A 24 10.69 4.72 0.35
N ASN A 25 11.88 4.47 0.90
CA ASN A 25 12.31 5.02 2.20
C ASN A 25 13.38 6.13 2.07
N SER A 26 13.33 6.96 1.03
CA SER A 26 14.41 7.90 0.69
C SER A 26 14.01 9.39 0.70
N GLY A 27 13.11 9.78 1.59
CA GLY A 27 12.80 11.20 1.85
C GLY A 27 11.96 11.31 3.12
N GLY A 28 12.27 12.23 4.02
CA GLY A 28 11.58 12.39 5.31
C GLY A 28 10.12 12.87 5.23
N ILE A 29 9.46 12.68 4.08
CA ILE A 29 8.07 13.02 3.81
C ILE A 29 7.40 11.75 3.28
N GLU A 30 6.30 11.34 3.91
CA GLU A 30 5.55 10.18 3.47
C GLU A 30 4.82 10.49 2.16
N CYS A 31 4.71 9.50 1.26
CA CYS A 31 4.05 9.67 -0.04
C CYS A 31 2.60 10.16 0.11
N ILE A 32 1.89 9.73 1.17
CA ILE A 32 0.53 10.18 1.43
C ILE A 32 0.44 11.69 1.72
N ASP A 33 1.43 12.25 2.40
CA ASP A 33 1.44 13.67 2.75
C ASP A 33 1.71 14.52 1.50
N ALA A 34 2.57 14.02 0.60
CA ALA A 34 2.78 14.63 -0.70
C ALA A 34 1.52 14.58 -1.58
N LEU A 35 0.76 13.48 -1.53
CA LEU A 35 -0.52 13.35 -2.24
C LEU A 35 -1.58 14.31 -1.69
N GLU A 36 -1.69 14.43 -0.36
CA GLU A 36 -2.59 15.38 0.29
C GLU A 36 -2.28 16.82 -0.10
N ALA A 37 -1.00 17.19 -0.18
CA ALA A 37 -0.57 18.53 -0.58
C ALA A 37 -0.75 18.84 -2.08
N CYS A 38 -0.79 17.83 -2.95
CA CYS A 38 -0.87 18.02 -4.40
C CYS A 38 -2.28 17.86 -4.99
N MET A 39 -3.25 17.37 -4.22
CA MET A 39 -4.62 17.14 -4.62
C MET A 39 -5.55 18.22 -4.08
N SER A 40 -6.68 18.46 -4.75
CA SER A 40 -7.80 19.14 -4.10
C SER A 40 -8.37 18.29 -2.96
N GLU A 41 -9.07 18.92 -2.03
CA GLU A 41 -9.69 18.24 -0.90
C GLU A 41 -10.65 17.13 -1.35
N GLU A 42 -11.48 17.40 -2.37
CA GLU A 42 -12.43 16.42 -2.94
C GLU A 42 -11.70 15.21 -3.56
N GLU A 43 -10.59 15.45 -4.26
CA GLU A 43 -9.78 14.38 -4.85
C GLU A 43 -9.13 13.51 -3.76
N PHE A 44 -8.58 14.13 -2.73
CA PHE A 44 -7.97 13.40 -1.62
C PHE A 44 -9.00 12.62 -0.80
N GLN A 45 -10.18 13.21 -0.59
CA GLN A 45 -11.35 12.54 -0.02
C GLN A 45 -11.75 11.30 -0.83
N GLY A 46 -11.85 11.44 -2.15
CA GLY A 46 -12.12 10.33 -3.07
C GLY A 46 -11.05 9.23 -2.99
N PHE A 47 -9.77 9.61 -2.93
CA PHE A 47 -8.65 8.70 -2.77
C PHE A 47 -8.72 7.90 -1.46
N CYS A 48 -8.96 8.58 -0.33
CA CYS A 48 -9.09 7.92 0.98
C CYS A 48 -10.29 6.97 1.01
N ARG A 49 -11.45 7.41 0.50
CA ARG A 49 -12.67 6.60 0.42
C ARG A 49 -12.47 5.35 -0.42
N GLY A 50 -11.85 5.48 -1.59
CA GLY A 50 -11.57 4.36 -2.49
C GLY A 50 -10.62 3.33 -1.86
N ASN A 51 -9.56 3.79 -1.18
CA ASN A 51 -8.63 2.90 -0.49
C ASN A 51 -9.29 2.19 0.69
N ALA A 52 -10.08 2.89 1.51
CA ALA A 52 -10.83 2.27 2.60
C ALA A 52 -11.76 1.16 2.07
N LEU A 53 -12.53 1.44 1.02
CA LEU A 53 -13.40 0.45 0.36
C LEU A 53 -12.60 -0.75 -0.17
N LYS A 54 -11.46 -0.51 -0.83
CA LYS A 54 -10.57 -1.57 -1.33
C LYS A 54 -10.15 -2.53 -0.22
N TYR A 55 -9.73 -2.02 0.93
CA TYR A 55 -9.30 -2.86 2.05
C TYR A 55 -10.49 -3.57 2.72
N LEU A 56 -11.63 -2.92 2.87
CA LEU A 56 -12.85 -3.56 3.36
C LEU A 56 -13.32 -4.71 2.46
N TRP A 57 -13.26 -4.52 1.14
CA TRP A 57 -13.57 -5.58 0.17
C TRP A 57 -12.59 -6.75 0.30
N ARG A 58 -11.30 -6.46 0.50
CA ARG A 58 -10.25 -7.49 0.55
C ARG A 58 -10.28 -8.31 1.83
N ALA A 59 -10.64 -7.71 2.96
CA ALA A 59 -10.54 -8.30 4.31
C ALA A 59 -11.14 -9.71 4.47
N PRO A 60 -12.32 -10.05 3.90
CA PRO A 60 -12.89 -11.40 4.00
C PRO A 60 -12.06 -12.47 3.30
N ASN A 61 -11.34 -12.10 2.22
CA ASN A 61 -10.64 -13.04 1.34
C ASN A 61 -9.12 -13.06 1.57
N LYS A 62 -8.54 -11.96 2.06
CA LYS A 62 -7.10 -11.76 2.29
C LYS A 62 -6.89 -10.70 3.38
N GLY A 63 -5.77 -10.74 4.10
CA GLY A 63 -5.35 -9.66 5.01
C GLY A 63 -6.10 -9.53 6.35
N LYS A 64 -7.34 -10.04 6.49
CA LYS A 64 -8.12 -10.09 7.75
C LYS A 64 -8.04 -8.75 8.53
N GLU A 65 -7.47 -8.80 9.74
CA GLU A 65 -7.34 -7.66 10.66
C GLU A 65 -6.45 -6.54 10.09
N GLU A 66 -5.40 -6.87 9.33
CA GLU A 66 -4.49 -5.86 8.76
C GLU A 66 -5.22 -4.95 7.77
N ASP A 67 -6.11 -5.53 6.97
CA ASP A 67 -6.91 -4.77 6.01
C ASP A 67 -7.96 -3.90 6.71
N ILE A 68 -8.55 -4.38 7.81
CA ILE A 68 -9.46 -3.56 8.63
C ILE A 68 -8.70 -2.37 9.21
N LYS A 69 -7.50 -2.57 9.76
CA LYS A 69 -6.65 -1.49 10.28
C LYS A 69 -6.26 -0.49 9.19
N LYS A 70 -5.95 -0.96 7.98
CA LYS A 70 -5.69 -0.08 6.83
C LYS A 70 -6.91 0.72 6.43
N ALA A 71 -8.09 0.09 6.38
CA ALA A 71 -9.34 0.79 6.10
C ALA A 71 -9.61 1.88 7.14
N GLU A 72 -9.47 1.56 8.43
CA GLU A 72 -9.59 2.52 9.53
C GLU A 72 -8.62 3.69 9.38
N TRP A 73 -7.36 3.43 9.03
CA TRP A 73 -6.34 4.45 8.82
C TRP A 73 -6.72 5.44 7.71
N TYR A 74 -7.24 4.96 6.59
CA TYR A 74 -7.74 5.82 5.50
C TYR A 74 -9.01 6.58 5.89
N LEU A 75 -9.91 5.97 6.67
CA LEU A 75 -11.11 6.64 7.16
C LEU A 75 -10.80 7.76 8.15
N LYS A 76 -9.79 7.60 9.01
CA LYS A 76 -9.34 8.66 9.92
C LYS A 76 -8.82 9.88 9.15
N ARG A 77 -8.05 9.67 8.08
CA ARG A 77 -7.59 10.75 7.19
C ARG A 77 -8.75 11.41 6.45
N TYR A 78 -9.67 10.62 5.94
CA TYR A 78 -10.91 11.13 5.34
C TYR A 78 -11.67 12.03 6.32
N LEU A 79 -11.83 11.62 7.57
CA LEU A 79 -12.50 12.43 8.60
C LEU A 79 -11.76 13.75 8.86
N LYS A 80 -10.43 13.72 8.94
CA LYS A 80 -9.59 14.90 9.16
C LYS A 80 -9.82 16.00 8.10
N THR A 81 -10.09 15.62 6.84
CA THR A 81 -10.39 16.61 5.79
C THR A 81 -11.60 17.49 6.11
N PHE A 82 -12.59 16.98 6.85
CA PHE A 82 -13.76 17.77 7.26
C PHE A 82 -13.48 18.67 8.47
N GLU A 83 -12.58 18.25 9.36
CA GLU A 83 -12.20 19.03 10.54
C GLU A 83 -11.35 20.24 10.16
N ASP A 84 -10.47 20.09 9.18
CA ASP A 84 -9.59 21.16 8.69
C ASP A 84 -10.34 22.25 7.89
N GLY A 85 -11.55 21.97 7.39
CA GLY A 85 -12.41 22.93 6.69
C GLY A 85 -13.41 23.69 7.57
N SER A 86 -13.32 23.53 8.91
CA SER A 86 -14.27 24.06 9.90
C SER A 86 -13.86 25.39 10.55
N ASP A 87 -13.08 26.23 9.87
CA ASP A 87 -12.67 27.57 10.34
C ASP A 87 -13.61 28.70 9.86
#